data_AF-A0A0Q4GAI8-F1
#
_entry.id   AF-A0A0Q4GAI8-F1
#
_cell.length_a   1.000
_cell.length_b   1.000
_cell.length_c   1.000
_cell.angle_alpha   90.00
_cell.angle_beta   90.00
_cell.angle_gamma   90.00
#
_symmetry.space_group_name_H-M   'P 1'
#
loop_
_entity.id
_entity.type
_entity.pdbx_description
1 polymer ?
#
loop_
_entity_poly.entity_id
_entity_poly.type
_entity_poly.pdbx_seq_one_letter_code
_entity_poly.pdbx_strand_id
1 'polypeptide(L)' 'MGLLKYAILGAAAVYGFKYATKKRAVDGKSLLDDLKDQAPKYVDRVKSYGDQIKRDYSQTSELY' A
#
# COMPACT_ATOMS: atom_id res chain seq x y z
N MET A 1 21.16 2.79 14.47
CA MET A 1 19.86 2.08 14.53
C MET A 1 19.00 2.36 13.29
N GLY A 2 19.54 2.14 12.08
CA GLY A 2 18.88 2.48 10.82
C GLY A 2 18.62 1.26 9.94
N LEU A 3 19.66 0.47 9.68
CA LEU A 3 19.59 -0.66 8.76
C LEU A 3 18.62 -1.77 9.20
N LEU A 4 18.55 -2.07 10.50
CA LEU A 4 17.68 -3.15 11.02
C LEU A 4 16.18 -2.87 10.77
N LYS A 5 15.72 -1.63 10.98
CA LYS A 5 14.31 -1.26 10.70
C LYS A 5 13.98 -1.36 9.22
N TYR A 6 14.90 -0.96 8.34
CA TYR A 6 14.71 -1.08 6.89
C TYR A 6 14.76 -2.54 6.44
N ALA A 7 15.61 -3.37 7.04
CA ALA A 7 15.65 -4.80 6.78
C ALA A 7 14.33 -5.49 7.21
N ILE A 8 13.77 -5.13 8.36
CA ILE A 8 12.47 -5.63 8.82
C ILE A 8 11.34 -5.20 7.87
N LEU A 9 11.32 -3.94 7.45
CA LEU A 9 10.35 -3.44 6.47
C LEU A 9 10.47 -4.16 5.11
N GLY A 10 11.70 -4.37 4.64
CA GLY A 10 11.97 -5.11 3.41
C GLY A 10 11.51 -6.56 3.50
N ALA A 11 11.79 -7.23 4.62
CA ALA A 11 11.35 -8.61 4.86
C ALA A 11 9.82 -8.71 4.90
N ALA A 12 9.14 -7.78 5.59
CA ALA A 12 7.68 -7.73 5.64
C ALA A 12 7.06 -7.48 4.25
N ALA A 13 7.65 -6.58 3.45
CA ALA A 13 7.20 -6.32 2.09
C ALA A 13 7.32 -7.57 1.19
N VAL A 14 8.47 -8.26 1.23
CA VAL A 14 8.69 -9.48 0.44
C VAL A 14 7.75 -10.60 0.88
N TYR A 15 7.60 -10.81 2.19
CA TYR A 15 6.72 -11.85 2.72
C TYR A 15 5.25 -11.55 2.43
N GLY A 16 4.84 -10.29 2.60
CA GLY A 16 3.52 -9.80 2.24
C GLY A 16 3.23 -9.98 0.76
N PHE A 17 4.18 -9.64 -0.11
CA PHE A 17 4.03 -9.84 -1.56
C PHE A 17 3.92 -11.32 -1.94
N LYS A 18 4.74 -12.19 -1.34
CA LYS A 18 4.67 -13.64 -1.55
C LYS A 18 3.32 -14.22 -1.11
N TYR A 19 2.78 -13.75 0.01
CA TYR A 19 1.46 -14.19 0.47
C TYR A 19 0.34 -13.61 -0.40
N ALA A 20 0.45 -12.35 -0.81
CA ALA A 20 -0.54 -11.69 -1.64
C ALA A 20 -0.63 -12.31 -3.05
N THR A 21 0.50 -12.76 -3.61
CA THR A 21 0.59 -13.43 -4.92
C THR A 21 0.38 -14.95 -4.84
N LYS A 22 0.23 -15.51 -3.64
CA LYS A 22 -0.07 -16.92 -3.46
C LYS A 22 -1.50 -17.18 -3.93
N LYS A 23 -1.62 -18.07 -4.91
CA LYS A 23 -2.92 -18.55 -5.40
C LYS A 23 -3.62 -19.38 -4.32
N ARG A 24 -4.90 -19.11 -4.11
CA ARG A 24 -5.77 -19.90 -3.22
C ARG A 24 -6.24 -21.16 -3.94
N ALA A 25 -6.42 -22.24 -3.18
CA ALA A 25 -6.87 -23.52 -3.73
C ALA A 25 -8.37 -23.52 -4.12
N VAL A 26 -9.16 -22.59 -3.58
CA VAL A 26 -10.62 -22.55 -3.76
C VAL A 26 -11.02 -22.00 -5.13
N ASP A 27 -10.29 -21.01 -5.64
CA ASP A 27 -10.64 -20.24 -6.84
C ASP A 27 -9.46 -19.97 -7.78
N GLY A 28 -8.25 -20.40 -7.41
CA GLY A 28 -7.04 -20.22 -8.24
C GLY A 28 -6.55 -18.77 -8.35
N LYS A 29 -7.27 -17.82 -7.77
CA LYS A 29 -6.92 -16.40 -7.68
C LYS A 29 -6.02 -16.11 -6.49
N SER A 30 -5.24 -15.04 -6.58
CA SER A 30 -4.42 -14.52 -5.48
C SER A 30 -5.06 -13.27 -4.87
N LEU A 31 -4.70 -12.93 -3.64
CA LEU A 31 -5.14 -11.66 -3.02
C LEU A 31 -4.73 -10.44 -3.86
N LEU A 32 -3.60 -10.51 -4.56
CA LEU A 32 -3.17 -9.49 -5.51
C LEU A 32 -4.12 -9.37 -6.71
N ASP A 33 -4.67 -10.49 -7.18
CA ASP A 33 -5.61 -10.50 -8.31
C ASP A 33 -6.95 -9.88 -7.88
N ASP A 34 -7.43 -10.20 -6.67
CA ASP A 34 -8.61 -9.55 -6.08
C ASP A 34 -8.37 -8.05 -5.88
N LEU A 35 -7.17 -7.67 -5.41
CA LEU A 35 -6.80 -6.27 -5.24
C LEU A 35 -6.75 -5.55 -6.59
N LYS A 36 -6.27 -6.19 -7.66
CA LYS A 36 -6.26 -5.64 -9.03
C LYS A 36 -7.67 -5.49 -9.59
N ASP A 37 -8.53 -6.48 -9.39
CA ASP A 37 -9.93 -6.45 -9.82
C ASP A 37 -10.68 -5.30 -9.10
N GLN A 38 -10.34 -5.03 -7.83
CA GLN A 38 -10.92 -3.93 -7.06
C GLN A 38 -10.10 -2.62 -7.13
N ALA A 39 -8.89 -2.65 -7.71
CA ALA A 39 -7.95 -1.53 -7.74
C ALA A 39 -8.58 -0.24 -8.26
N PRO A 40 -9.32 -0.19 -9.38
CA PRO A 40 -9.88 1.07 -9.86
C PRO A 40 -10.77 1.74 -8.82
N LYS A 41 -11.48 0.98 -7.98
CA LYS A 41 -12.34 1.52 -6.91
C LYS A 41 -11.55 2.10 -5.74
N TYR A 42 -10.35 1.57 -5.47
CA TYR A 42 -9.49 2.05 -4.38
C TYR A 42 -8.50 3.12 -4.82
N VAL A 43 -8.12 3.15 -6.10
CA VAL A 43 -7.20 4.15 -6.66
C VAL A 43 -7.73 5.57 -6.44
N ASP A 44 -9.01 5.82 -6.74
CA ASP A 44 -9.62 7.13 -6.54
C ASP A 44 -9.66 7.54 -5.07
N ARG A 45 -9.90 6.57 -4.18
CA ARG A 45 -9.88 6.80 -2.72
C ARG A 45 -8.47 7.10 -2.23
N VAL A 46 -7.48 6.29 -2.60
CA VAL A 46 -6.08 6.48 -2.19
C VAL A 46 -5.55 7.83 -2.70
N LYS A 47 -5.90 8.19 -3.93
CA LYS A 47 -5.54 9.49 -4.52
C LYS A 47 -6.14 10.66 -3.73
N SER A 48 -7.44 10.60 -3.41
CA SER A 48 -8.08 11.67 -2.63
C SER A 48 -7.53 11.81 -1.21
N TYR A 49 -7.17 10.70 -0.57
CA TYR A 49 -6.46 10.73 0.72
C TYR A 49 -5.06 11.34 0.59
N GLY A 50 -4.30 10.98 -0.44
CA GLY A 50 -2.99 11.58 -0.71
C GLY A 50 -3.07 13.08 -0.97
N ASP A 51 -4.09 13.52 -1.71
CA ASP A 51 -4.33 14.94 -1.99
C ASP A 51 -4.81 15.70 -0.74
N GLN A 52 -5.48 15.06 0.22
CA GLN A 52 -5.79 15.66 1.52
C GLN A 52 -4.52 15.83 2.36
N ILE A 53 -3.72 14.76 2.52
CA ILE A 53 -2.48 14.81 3.30
C ILE A 53 -1.52 15.87 2.74
N LYS A 54 -1.39 15.96 1.41
CA LYS A 54 -0.59 17.01 0.77
C LYS A 54 -1.12 18.40 1.06
N ARG A 55 -2.44 18.61 0.99
CA ARG A 55 -3.07 19.90 1.31
C ARG A 55 -2.85 20.30 2.76
N ASP A 56 -3.06 19.37 3.70
CA ASP A 56 -2.86 19.60 5.13
C ASP A 56 -1.39 19.93 5.43
N TYR A 57 -0.45 19.22 4.78
CA TYR A 57 0.98 19.48 4.90
C TYR A 57 1.35 20.85 4.32
N SER A 58 0.87 21.19 3.13
CA SER A 58 1.09 22.50 2.49
C SER A 58 0.54 23.65 3.33
N GLN A 59 -0.68 23.53 3.85
CA GLN A 59 -1.27 24.55 4.73
C GLN A 59 -0.48 24.73 6.03
N THR A 60 -0.01 23.63 6.63
CA THR A 60 0.81 23.69 7.85
C THR A 60 2.17 24.32 7.57
N SER A 61 2.76 24.09 6.39
CA SER A 61 4.04 24.69 5.99
C SER A 61 3.96 26.15 5.57
N GLU A 62 2.82 26.64 5.10
CA GLU A 62 2.62 28.08 4.82
C GLU A 62 2.37 28.91 6.10
N LEU A 63 2.02 28.26 7.21
CA LEU A 63 1.78 28.87 8.52
C LEU A 63 3.04 29.00 9.40
N TYR A 64 4.20 28.47 8.97
CA TYR A 64 5.46 28.48 9.72
C TYR A 64 6.63 29.08 8.93
#